data_AF-A0A959EBE4-F1
#
_entry.id   AF-A0A959EBE4-F1
#
_cell.length_a   1.000
_cell.length_b   1.000
_cell.length_c   1.000
_cell.angle_alpha   90.00
_cell.angle_beta   90.00
_cell.angle_gamma   90.00
#
_symmetry.space_group_name_H-M   'P 1'
#
loop_
_entity.id
_entity.type
_entity.pdbx_description
1 polymer ?
#
loop_
_entity_poly.entity_id
_entity_poly.type
_entity_poly.pdbx_seq_one_letter_code
_entity_poly.pdbx_strand_id
1 'polypeptide(L)'
;MKKVISLFLLLSVLLAPLPAQHSVARLWNEEVLEGIRGDLARPTVHARNLFHTSLAMYDAWAAYSETGDTYLLGKTVHGFTCPFTGTPIPEDIKAAQEEAISFAVYRILRRRFADSPGWRDLFYEVDLLMDSLGYDRGNVSTDYKCGPAELGNYIAEQVILYGLQDGANEAGEYANLYYEPVNPPMFVEAPGNPEILDLNRWQPLAFTNFIDQSGNPFGNFAPPFVSPEWGRVLPFSLNRNDAEILKRDGNDYWVYHDPGPPPYLDTTAVGGLSEEYKWGYALVAVW
;
A
#
# COMPACT_ATOMS: atom_id res chain seq x y z
N MET A 1 -58.62 51.95 23.89
CA MET A 1 -58.16 51.45 22.57
C MET A 1 -56.67 51.15 22.65
N LYS A 2 -56.28 49.91 22.98
CA LYS A 2 -54.88 49.47 23.00
C LYS A 2 -54.58 48.75 21.69
N LYS A 3 -53.62 49.25 20.92
CA LYS A 3 -53.18 48.68 19.64
C LYS A 3 -52.38 47.42 19.90
N VAL A 4 -52.84 46.29 19.38
CA VAL A 4 -52.08 45.03 19.33
C VAL A 4 -51.22 45.09 18.06
N ILE A 5 -49.91 45.21 18.23
CA ILE A 5 -48.94 45.09 17.13
C ILE A 5 -48.60 43.60 17.03
N SER A 6 -49.06 42.95 15.97
CA SER A 6 -48.68 41.57 15.65
C SER A 6 -47.29 41.58 15.01
N LEU A 7 -46.32 40.94 15.65
CA LEU A 7 -44.99 40.73 15.12
C LEU A 7 -45.00 39.47 14.24
N PHE A 8 -44.99 39.64 12.92
CA PHE A 8 -44.72 38.54 11.99
C PHE A 8 -43.21 38.31 11.96
N LEU A 9 -42.74 37.22 12.56
CA LEU A 9 -41.37 36.73 12.37
C LEU A 9 -41.34 35.92 11.06
N LEU A 10 -40.71 36.46 10.02
CA LEU A 10 -40.36 35.71 8.82
C LEU A 10 -39.21 34.76 9.19
N LEU A 11 -39.51 33.46 9.30
CA LEU A 11 -38.48 32.43 9.46
C LEU A 11 -37.91 32.07 8.09
N SER A 12 -36.93 32.85 7.62
CA SER A 12 -36.10 32.46 6.49
C SER A 12 -35.14 31.36 6.95
N VAL A 13 -35.51 30.10 6.73
CA VAL A 13 -34.61 28.96 6.85
C VAL A 13 -33.56 29.09 5.75
N LEU A 14 -32.32 29.42 6.15
CA LEU A 14 -31.15 29.27 5.30
C LEU A 14 -30.94 27.77 5.05
N LEU A 15 -31.33 27.29 3.86
CA LEU A 15 -30.89 26.01 3.32
C LEU A 15 -29.39 26.13 3.03
N ALA A 16 -28.56 25.93 4.04
CA ALA A 16 -27.15 25.63 3.81
C ALA A 16 -27.09 24.30 3.05
N PRO A 17 -26.32 24.18 1.95
CA PRO A 17 -26.08 22.89 1.32
C PRO A 17 -25.46 21.98 2.38
N LEU A 18 -26.12 20.86 2.68
CA LEU A 18 -25.52 19.80 3.45
C LEU A 18 -24.22 19.39 2.72
N PRO A 19 -23.07 19.32 3.40
CA PRO A 19 -21.87 18.76 2.77
C PRO A 19 -22.23 17.40 2.16
N ALA A 20 -21.85 17.20 0.90
CA ALA A 20 -22.07 15.93 0.23
C ALA A 20 -21.39 14.83 1.05
N GLN A 21 -22.16 13.85 1.49
CA GLN A 21 -21.61 12.70 2.20
C GLN A 21 -20.60 11.99 1.30
N HIS A 22 -19.40 11.72 1.83
CA HIS A 22 -18.39 10.95 1.11
C HIS A 22 -18.92 9.55 0.78
N SER A 23 -18.52 9.00 -0.37
CA SER A 23 -18.85 7.62 -0.72
C SER A 23 -18.21 6.65 0.28
N VAL A 24 -18.80 5.46 0.45
CA VAL A 24 -18.21 4.42 1.30
C VAL A 24 -16.80 4.05 0.84
N ALA A 25 -16.53 4.01 -0.46
CA ALA A 25 -15.19 3.82 -0.99
C ALA A 25 -14.20 4.92 -0.53
N ARG A 26 -14.65 6.18 -0.47
CA ARG A 26 -13.83 7.29 0.04
C ARG A 26 -13.57 7.16 1.54
N LEU A 27 -14.56 6.74 2.33
CA LEU A 27 -14.40 6.50 3.77
C LEU A 27 -13.35 5.41 4.02
N TRP A 28 -13.50 4.25 3.38
CA TRP A 28 -12.54 3.16 3.50
C TRP A 28 -11.14 3.51 2.99
N ASN A 29 -11.02 4.35 1.95
CA ASN A 29 -9.72 4.84 1.52
C ASN A 29 -9.05 5.70 2.59
N GLU A 30 -9.78 6.50 3.36
CA GLU A 30 -9.19 7.25 4.49
C GLU A 30 -8.68 6.30 5.59
N GLU A 31 -9.41 5.23 5.90
CA GLU A 31 -8.93 4.20 6.84
C GLU A 31 -7.67 3.48 6.35
N VAL A 32 -7.55 3.24 5.05
CA VAL A 32 -6.32 2.70 4.44
C VAL A 32 -5.16 3.68 4.61
N LEU A 33 -5.39 4.97 4.39
CA LEU A 33 -4.36 6.00 4.60
C LEU A 33 -3.99 6.14 6.07
N GLU A 34 -4.94 5.99 6.99
CA GLU A 34 -4.67 5.99 8.43
C GLU A 34 -3.82 4.80 8.84
N GLY A 35 -4.12 3.60 8.31
CA GLY A 35 -3.28 2.43 8.50
C GLY A 35 -1.83 2.66 8.04
N ILE A 36 -1.64 3.32 6.89
CA ILE A 36 -0.30 3.68 6.39
C ILE A 36 0.42 4.66 7.31
N ARG A 37 -0.28 5.67 7.85
CA ARG A 37 0.31 6.65 8.80
C ARG A 37 0.72 5.99 10.11
N GLY A 38 -0.06 5.02 10.59
CA GLY A 38 0.19 4.26 11.81
C GLY A 38 1.21 3.12 11.67
N ASP A 39 1.89 2.98 10.53
CA ASP A 39 2.77 1.85 10.25
C ASP A 39 4.22 2.28 9.94
N LEU A 40 5.13 1.33 9.84
CA LEU A 40 6.52 1.53 9.43
C LEU A 40 6.60 2.14 8.02
N ALA A 41 7.67 2.89 7.76
CA ALA A 41 7.95 3.46 6.45
C ALA A 41 8.28 2.37 5.40
N ARG A 42 7.26 1.81 4.76
CA ARG A 42 7.35 0.69 3.79
C ARG A 42 6.69 1.03 2.45
N PRO A 43 7.23 1.99 1.68
CA PRO A 43 6.53 2.57 0.53
C PRO A 43 6.06 1.54 -0.52
N THR A 44 6.86 0.51 -0.80
CA THR A 44 6.47 -0.53 -1.78
C THR A 44 5.34 -1.42 -1.27
N VAL A 45 5.35 -1.77 0.02
CA VAL A 45 4.29 -2.53 0.68
C VAL A 45 3.00 -1.71 0.73
N HIS A 46 3.10 -0.43 1.07
CA HIS A 46 1.95 0.48 1.15
C HIS A 46 1.30 0.75 -0.20
N ALA A 47 2.11 0.96 -1.26
CA ALA A 47 1.59 1.09 -2.62
C ALA A 47 0.85 -0.18 -3.07
N ARG A 48 1.35 -1.36 -2.71
CA ARG A 48 0.68 -2.63 -2.97
C ARG A 48 -0.63 -2.79 -2.18
N ASN A 49 -0.66 -2.38 -0.91
CA ASN A 49 -1.88 -2.39 -0.11
C ASN A 49 -2.96 -1.47 -0.72
N LEU A 50 -2.59 -0.26 -1.17
CA LEU A 50 -3.49 0.66 -1.87
C LEU A 50 -4.05 0.09 -3.17
N PHE A 51 -3.20 -0.61 -3.94
CA PHE A 51 -3.67 -1.32 -5.13
C PHE A 51 -4.66 -2.42 -4.77
N HIS A 52 -4.33 -3.28 -3.80
CA HIS A 52 -5.19 -4.41 -3.41
C HIS A 52 -6.55 -3.95 -2.85
N THR A 53 -6.61 -2.87 -2.08
CA THR A 53 -7.89 -2.35 -1.59
C THR A 53 -8.68 -1.67 -2.71
N SER A 54 -8.02 -0.95 -3.63
CA SER A 54 -8.68 -0.36 -4.79
C SER A 54 -9.30 -1.41 -5.71
N LEU A 55 -8.56 -2.50 -5.95
CA LEU A 55 -9.02 -3.68 -6.69
C LEU A 55 -10.20 -4.35 -6.00
N ALA A 56 -10.12 -4.56 -4.67
CA ALA A 56 -11.20 -5.19 -3.92
C ALA A 56 -12.49 -4.35 -3.97
N MET A 57 -12.36 -3.03 -3.83
CA MET A 57 -13.49 -2.10 -3.95
C MET A 57 -14.10 -2.12 -5.36
N TYR A 58 -13.25 -2.14 -6.39
CA TYR A 58 -13.71 -2.18 -7.77
C TYR A 58 -14.43 -3.49 -8.11
N ASP A 59 -13.91 -4.63 -7.69
CA ASP A 59 -14.53 -5.94 -7.91
C ASP A 59 -15.85 -6.08 -7.15
N ALA A 60 -15.92 -5.57 -5.91
CA ALA A 60 -17.16 -5.53 -5.13
C ALA A 60 -18.23 -4.67 -5.80
N TRP A 61 -17.85 -3.52 -6.35
CA TRP A 61 -18.76 -2.68 -7.13
C TRP A 61 -19.19 -3.37 -8.43
N ALA A 62 -18.25 -3.93 -9.18
CA ALA A 62 -18.47 -4.54 -10.49
C ALA A 62 -19.36 -5.80 -10.41
N ALA A 63 -19.30 -6.56 -9.31
CA ALA A 63 -20.10 -7.75 -9.09
C ALA A 63 -21.63 -7.51 -9.16
N TYR A 64 -22.09 -6.29 -8.87
CA TYR A 64 -23.49 -5.88 -8.97
C TYR A 64 -23.78 -4.91 -10.13
N SER A 65 -22.75 -4.55 -10.90
CA SER A 65 -22.88 -3.58 -12.00
C SER A 65 -23.20 -4.29 -13.32
N GLU A 66 -24.15 -3.78 -14.10
CA GLU A 66 -24.45 -4.31 -15.44
C GLU A 66 -23.31 -4.09 -16.45
N THR A 67 -22.44 -3.12 -16.20
CA THR A 67 -21.36 -2.71 -17.12
C THR A 67 -19.96 -2.88 -16.54
N GLY A 68 -19.86 -3.30 -15.28
CA GLY A 68 -18.57 -3.53 -14.63
C GLY A 68 -17.90 -4.80 -15.17
N ASP A 69 -16.57 -4.75 -15.32
CA ASP A 69 -15.75 -5.93 -15.58
C ASP A 69 -14.72 -6.04 -14.45
N THR A 70 -14.71 -7.15 -13.73
CA THR A 70 -13.86 -7.34 -12.55
C THR A 70 -12.38 -7.44 -12.93
N TYR A 71 -11.47 -7.25 -11.98
CA TYR A 71 -10.05 -7.55 -12.16
C TYR A 71 -9.73 -8.99 -11.73
N LEU A 72 -10.04 -9.36 -10.48
CA LEU A 72 -9.69 -10.66 -9.90
C LEU A 72 -10.88 -11.61 -9.89
N LEU A 73 -12.03 -11.13 -9.42
CA LEU A 73 -13.24 -11.90 -9.19
C LEU A 73 -13.75 -12.57 -10.48
N GLY A 74 -13.80 -13.90 -10.52
CA GLY A 74 -14.23 -14.65 -11.71
C GLY A 74 -13.15 -14.78 -12.80
N LYS A 75 -11.92 -14.33 -12.53
CA LYS A 75 -10.83 -14.30 -13.50
C LYS A 75 -9.64 -15.16 -13.05
N THR A 76 -8.76 -15.42 -14.02
CA THR A 76 -7.42 -15.94 -13.74
C THR A 76 -6.42 -14.84 -14.04
N VAL A 77 -5.73 -14.36 -13.02
CA VAL A 77 -4.75 -13.28 -13.10
C VAL A 77 -3.41 -13.81 -12.64
N HIS A 78 -2.39 -13.70 -13.49
CA HIS A 78 -1.03 -14.18 -13.22
C HIS A 78 -0.95 -15.63 -12.72
N GLY A 79 -1.85 -16.50 -13.21
CA GLY A 79 -1.93 -17.91 -12.82
C GLY A 79 -2.73 -18.20 -11.55
N PHE A 80 -3.22 -17.18 -10.85
CA PHE A 80 -4.19 -17.35 -9.76
C PHE A 80 -5.62 -17.24 -10.26
N THR A 81 -6.44 -18.24 -9.97
CA THR A 81 -7.86 -18.25 -10.33
C THR A 81 -8.71 -17.91 -9.12
N CYS A 82 -9.59 -16.91 -9.25
CA CYS A 82 -10.62 -16.58 -8.28
C CYS A 82 -11.99 -16.98 -8.86
N PRO A 83 -12.57 -18.12 -8.47
CA PRO A 83 -13.85 -18.58 -9.01
C PRO A 83 -15.00 -17.64 -8.62
N PHE A 84 -15.87 -17.31 -9.56
CA PHE A 84 -17.09 -16.56 -9.27
C PHE A 84 -18.12 -16.86 -10.35
N THR A 85 -19.33 -17.26 -9.93
CA THR A 85 -20.42 -17.61 -10.85
C THR A 85 -21.56 -16.60 -10.81
N GLY A 86 -21.34 -15.42 -10.25
CA GLY A 86 -22.38 -14.44 -9.94
C GLY A 86 -22.94 -14.61 -8.52
N THR A 87 -23.55 -13.52 -8.04
CA THR A 87 -24.24 -13.40 -6.75
C THR A 87 -25.70 -12.97 -7.02
N PRO A 88 -26.67 -13.25 -6.12
CA PRO A 88 -28.02 -12.71 -6.26
C PRO A 88 -28.02 -11.19 -6.38
N ILE A 89 -28.76 -10.66 -7.36
CA ILE A 89 -28.89 -9.21 -7.55
C ILE A 89 -30.01 -8.69 -6.63
N PRO A 90 -29.70 -7.80 -5.68
CA PRO A 90 -30.70 -7.22 -4.77
C PRO A 90 -31.45 -6.06 -5.41
N GLU A 91 -32.56 -5.63 -4.79
CA GLU A 91 -33.31 -4.45 -5.23
C GLU A 91 -32.51 -3.16 -5.08
N ASP A 92 -31.78 -3.01 -3.96
CA ASP A 92 -30.87 -1.90 -3.71
C ASP A 92 -29.42 -2.29 -4.01
N ILE A 93 -29.04 -2.13 -5.28
CA ILE A 93 -27.69 -2.39 -5.77
C ILE A 93 -26.66 -1.51 -5.05
N LYS A 94 -26.99 -0.24 -4.77
CA LYS A 94 -26.04 0.68 -4.15
C LYS A 94 -25.69 0.23 -2.73
N ALA A 95 -26.71 -0.12 -1.94
CA ALA A 95 -26.49 -0.63 -0.58
C ALA A 95 -25.65 -1.91 -0.58
N ALA A 96 -25.90 -2.82 -1.53
CA ALA A 96 -25.11 -4.04 -1.66
C ALA A 96 -23.65 -3.79 -2.05
N GLN A 97 -23.40 -2.86 -2.98
CA GLN A 97 -22.03 -2.45 -3.32
C GLN A 97 -21.31 -1.83 -2.11
N GLU A 98 -21.99 -0.95 -1.37
CA GLU A 98 -21.43 -0.29 -0.18
C GLU A 98 -21.10 -1.30 0.94
N GLU A 99 -21.95 -2.31 1.15
CA GLU A 99 -21.71 -3.38 2.12
C GLU A 99 -20.56 -4.30 1.68
N ALA A 100 -20.56 -4.78 0.43
CA ALA A 100 -19.49 -5.63 -0.09
C ALA A 100 -18.12 -4.94 -0.07
N ILE A 101 -18.06 -3.66 -0.46
CA ILE A 101 -16.85 -2.82 -0.34
C ILE A 101 -16.37 -2.79 1.12
N SER A 102 -17.29 -2.57 2.05
CA SER A 102 -16.95 -2.40 3.46
C SER A 102 -16.35 -3.65 4.07
N PHE A 103 -16.99 -4.81 3.87
CA PHE A 103 -16.44 -6.08 4.34
C PHE A 103 -15.12 -6.41 3.65
N ALA A 104 -14.96 -6.12 2.35
CA ALA A 104 -13.73 -6.40 1.64
C ALA A 104 -12.54 -5.61 2.21
N VAL A 105 -12.67 -4.28 2.33
CA VAL A 105 -11.58 -3.44 2.83
C VAL A 105 -11.33 -3.67 4.32
N TYR A 106 -12.37 -3.85 5.14
CA TYR A 106 -12.26 -4.17 6.56
C TYR A 106 -11.37 -5.41 6.79
N ARG A 107 -11.62 -6.50 6.08
CA ARG A 107 -10.86 -7.74 6.21
C ARG A 107 -9.43 -7.60 5.70
N ILE A 108 -9.21 -6.88 4.60
CA ILE A 108 -7.85 -6.61 4.09
C ILE A 108 -7.07 -5.77 5.10
N LEU A 109 -7.63 -4.68 5.63
CA LEU A 109 -6.95 -3.84 6.62
C LEU A 109 -6.56 -4.61 7.87
N ARG A 110 -7.51 -5.37 8.42
CA ARG A 110 -7.24 -6.19 9.60
C ARG A 110 -6.18 -7.26 9.38
N ARG A 111 -6.02 -7.77 8.16
CA ARG A 111 -4.92 -8.69 7.83
C ARG A 111 -3.60 -7.96 7.67
N ARG A 112 -3.58 -6.87 6.91
CA ARG A 112 -2.36 -6.22 6.41
C ARG A 112 -1.65 -5.38 7.47
N PHE A 113 -2.41 -4.85 8.41
CA PHE A 113 -1.92 -3.98 9.48
C PHE A 113 -1.97 -4.68 10.85
N ALA A 114 -2.15 -6.01 10.91
CA ALA A 114 -2.18 -6.75 12.17
C ALA A 114 -0.91 -6.57 13.02
N ASP A 115 0.23 -6.42 12.33
CA ASP A 115 1.55 -6.30 12.94
C ASP A 115 2.12 -4.86 12.86
N SER A 116 1.30 -3.87 12.47
CA SER A 116 1.76 -2.47 12.43
C SER A 116 1.86 -1.88 13.84
N PRO A 117 2.78 -0.95 14.13
CA PRO A 117 2.85 -0.26 15.42
C PRO A 117 1.50 0.34 15.89
N GLY A 118 0.73 0.93 14.96
CA GLY A 118 -0.56 1.58 15.20
C GLY A 118 -1.79 0.68 15.05
N TRP A 119 -1.63 -0.65 14.97
CA TRP A 119 -2.72 -1.58 14.65
C TRP A 119 -3.97 -1.41 15.52
N ARG A 120 -3.77 -1.13 16.82
CA ARG A 120 -4.86 -1.06 17.80
C ARG A 120 -5.78 0.13 17.55
N ASP A 121 -5.20 1.29 17.26
CA ASP A 121 -5.95 2.51 17.01
C ASP A 121 -6.65 2.39 15.65
N LEU A 122 -5.96 1.88 14.62
CA LEU A 122 -6.58 1.56 13.32
C LEU A 122 -7.78 0.60 13.48
N PHE A 123 -7.61 -0.49 14.24
CA PHE A 123 -8.68 -1.50 14.41
C PHE A 123 -9.90 -0.92 15.11
N TYR A 124 -9.69 0.01 16.04
CA TYR A 124 -10.77 0.75 16.66
C TYR A 124 -11.52 1.63 15.65
N GLU A 125 -10.81 2.40 14.82
CA GLU A 125 -11.42 3.27 13.81
C GLU A 125 -12.21 2.47 12.75
N VAL A 126 -11.64 1.38 12.22
CA VAL A 126 -12.36 0.57 11.23
C VAL A 126 -13.55 -0.19 11.83
N ASP A 127 -13.50 -0.53 13.13
CA ASP A 127 -14.65 -1.07 13.85
C ASP A 127 -15.76 -0.01 14.00
N LEU A 128 -15.39 1.23 14.36
CA LEU A 128 -16.33 2.36 14.42
C LEU A 128 -16.96 2.65 13.06
N LEU A 129 -16.19 2.57 11.96
CA LEU A 129 -16.73 2.77 10.62
C LEU A 129 -17.77 1.70 10.28
N MET A 130 -17.47 0.41 10.54
CA MET A 130 -18.43 -0.68 10.34
C MET A 130 -19.71 -0.48 11.16
N ASP A 131 -19.57 -0.13 12.44
CA ASP A 131 -20.70 0.11 13.34
C ASP A 131 -21.54 1.32 12.88
N SER A 132 -20.89 2.39 12.40
CA SER A 132 -21.56 3.60 11.88
C SER A 132 -22.37 3.35 10.61
N LEU A 133 -21.92 2.40 9.79
CA LEU A 133 -22.60 1.96 8.57
C LEU A 133 -23.68 0.89 8.86
N GLY A 134 -23.76 0.40 10.10
CA GLY A 134 -24.76 -0.58 10.55
C GLY A 134 -24.43 -2.04 10.19
N TYR A 135 -23.16 -2.36 9.93
CA TYR A 135 -22.74 -3.69 9.49
C TYR A 135 -22.29 -4.58 10.66
N ASP A 136 -22.70 -5.86 10.65
CA ASP A 136 -22.25 -6.85 11.62
C ASP A 136 -20.83 -7.35 11.28
N ARG A 137 -19.83 -6.71 11.90
CA ARG A 137 -18.42 -7.10 11.78
C ARG A 137 -18.11 -8.55 12.21
N GLY A 138 -19.02 -9.20 12.96
CA GLY A 138 -18.95 -10.61 13.33
C GLY A 138 -19.22 -11.58 12.17
N ASN A 139 -19.83 -11.10 11.07
CA ASN A 139 -20.04 -11.91 9.87
C ASN A 139 -18.71 -12.16 9.13
N VAL A 140 -18.20 -13.39 9.23
CA VAL A 140 -16.97 -13.84 8.57
C VAL A 140 -17.23 -14.85 7.45
N SER A 141 -18.50 -15.10 7.09
CA SER A 141 -18.83 -16.06 6.04
C SER A 141 -18.32 -15.57 4.68
N THR A 142 -17.81 -16.49 3.86
CA THR A 142 -17.35 -16.23 2.48
C THR A 142 -18.28 -16.86 1.44
N ASP A 143 -19.45 -17.37 1.85
CA ASP A 143 -20.47 -17.84 0.92
C ASP A 143 -21.14 -16.65 0.21
N TYR A 144 -20.49 -16.17 -0.84
CA TYR A 144 -20.86 -14.95 -1.58
C TYR A 144 -22.27 -14.99 -2.23
N LYS A 145 -22.97 -16.11 -2.13
CA LYS A 145 -24.37 -16.24 -2.56
C LYS A 145 -25.37 -15.86 -1.47
N CYS A 146 -24.94 -15.78 -0.21
CA CYS A 146 -25.80 -15.43 0.92
C CYS A 146 -26.05 -13.92 1.05
N GLY A 147 -25.12 -13.09 0.59
CA GLY A 147 -25.28 -11.64 0.68
C GLY A 147 -24.03 -10.84 0.32
N PRO A 148 -24.15 -9.50 0.34
CA PRO A 148 -23.06 -8.60 0.00
C PRO A 148 -21.92 -8.61 1.03
N ALA A 149 -22.22 -8.80 2.32
CA ALA A 149 -21.21 -8.99 3.35
C ALA A 149 -20.33 -10.21 3.06
N GLU A 150 -20.95 -11.34 2.69
CA GLU A 150 -20.23 -12.56 2.35
C GLU A 150 -19.43 -12.43 1.06
N LEU A 151 -19.96 -11.70 0.06
CA LEU A 151 -19.20 -11.36 -1.13
C LEU A 151 -17.96 -10.52 -0.79
N GLY A 152 -18.10 -9.51 0.06
CA GLY A 152 -16.98 -8.68 0.52
C GLY A 152 -15.91 -9.50 1.24
N ASN A 153 -16.32 -10.36 2.18
CA ASN A 153 -15.43 -11.30 2.86
C ASN A 153 -14.71 -12.22 1.87
N TYR A 154 -15.43 -12.78 0.88
CA TYR A 154 -14.87 -13.63 -0.16
C TYR A 154 -13.83 -12.88 -1.00
N ILE A 155 -14.14 -11.66 -1.46
CA ILE A 155 -13.20 -10.83 -2.22
C ILE A 155 -11.92 -10.58 -1.40
N ALA A 156 -12.05 -10.22 -0.12
CA ALA A 156 -10.89 -10.03 0.74
C ALA A 156 -10.04 -11.29 0.88
N GLU A 157 -10.67 -12.44 1.10
CA GLU A 157 -9.99 -13.73 1.17
C GLU A 157 -9.20 -13.99 -0.13
N GLN A 158 -9.82 -13.80 -1.29
CA GLN A 158 -9.18 -14.03 -2.59
C GLN A 158 -8.03 -13.05 -2.86
N VAL A 159 -8.17 -11.78 -2.47
CA VAL A 159 -7.10 -10.77 -2.59
C VAL A 159 -5.93 -11.09 -1.65
N ILE A 160 -6.21 -11.57 -0.43
CA ILE A 160 -5.16 -12.00 0.51
C ILE A 160 -4.43 -13.23 -0.04
N LEU A 161 -5.16 -14.24 -0.54
CA LEU A 161 -4.56 -15.44 -1.13
C LEU A 161 -3.75 -15.15 -2.39
N TYR A 162 -4.26 -14.28 -3.27
CA TYR A 162 -3.53 -13.78 -4.43
C TYR A 162 -2.22 -13.10 -3.99
N GLY A 163 -2.27 -12.25 -2.97
CA GLY A 163 -1.12 -11.53 -2.46
C GLY A 163 -0.04 -12.43 -1.83
N LEU A 164 -0.39 -13.58 -1.28
CA LEU A 164 0.59 -14.49 -0.67
C LEU A 164 1.56 -15.14 -1.67
N GLN A 165 1.24 -15.10 -2.96
CA GLN A 165 2.03 -15.75 -4.02
C GLN A 165 2.45 -14.78 -5.13
N ASP A 166 2.23 -13.48 -4.95
CA ASP A 166 2.56 -12.49 -5.97
C ASP A 166 4.04 -12.10 -6.04
N GLY A 167 4.88 -12.73 -5.21
CA GLY A 167 6.32 -12.47 -5.15
C GLY A 167 6.74 -11.43 -4.11
N ALA A 168 5.81 -10.80 -3.38
CA ALA A 168 6.13 -9.78 -2.37
C ALA A 168 6.75 -10.35 -1.07
N ASN A 169 6.79 -11.68 -0.90
CA ASN A 169 7.25 -12.34 0.32
C ASN A 169 6.48 -11.89 1.58
N GLU A 170 5.17 -11.69 1.47
CA GLU A 170 4.33 -11.22 2.58
C GLU A 170 4.43 -12.11 3.83
N ALA A 171 4.46 -13.44 3.66
CA ALA A 171 4.57 -14.38 4.77
C ALA A 171 5.93 -14.30 5.50
N GLY A 172 6.96 -13.83 4.81
CA GLY A 172 8.28 -13.53 5.37
C GLY A 172 8.45 -12.03 5.68
N GLU A 173 7.36 -11.32 5.98
CA GLU A 173 7.33 -9.90 6.34
C GLU A 173 7.98 -8.97 5.30
N TYR A 174 7.90 -9.35 4.03
CA TYR A 174 8.48 -8.61 2.90
C TYR A 174 10.01 -8.47 2.99
N ALA A 175 10.66 -9.32 3.80
CA ALA A 175 12.11 -9.30 3.97
C ALA A 175 12.82 -9.63 2.66
N ASN A 176 14.01 -9.05 2.49
CA ASN A 176 14.93 -9.40 1.41
C ASN A 176 15.35 -10.86 1.57
N LEU A 177 15.35 -11.62 0.47
CA LEU A 177 15.67 -13.03 0.50
C LEU A 177 17.15 -13.31 0.23
N TYR A 178 17.82 -12.44 -0.53
CA TYR A 178 19.20 -12.64 -0.94
C TYR A 178 20.02 -11.35 -1.11
N TYR A 179 19.41 -10.17 -1.23
CA TYR A 179 20.21 -8.94 -1.27
C TYR A 179 20.86 -8.66 0.10
N GLU A 180 22.18 -8.55 0.08
CA GLU A 180 23.03 -8.10 1.18
C GLU A 180 23.91 -6.93 0.70
N PRO A 181 24.07 -5.86 1.50
CA PRO A 181 25.02 -4.80 1.16
C PRO A 181 26.46 -5.33 1.20
N VAL A 182 27.30 -4.90 0.25
CA VAL A 182 28.73 -5.24 0.26
C VAL A 182 29.50 -4.42 1.28
N ASN A 183 29.10 -3.16 1.46
CA ASN A 183 29.74 -2.29 2.43
C ASN A 183 29.12 -2.45 3.82
N PRO A 184 29.95 -2.48 4.89
CA PRO A 184 29.46 -2.45 6.26
C PRO A 184 28.72 -1.12 6.54
N PRO A 185 27.71 -1.11 7.43
CA PRO A 185 27.02 0.13 7.79
C PRO A 185 27.97 1.20 8.34
N MET A 186 27.82 2.44 7.88
CA MET A 186 28.61 3.58 8.38
C MET A 186 27.85 4.33 9.46
N PHE A 187 28.41 4.40 10.67
CA PHE A 187 27.88 5.27 11.73
C PHE A 187 28.15 6.73 11.41
N VAL A 188 27.08 7.51 11.25
CA VAL A 188 27.15 8.91 10.82
C VAL A 188 27.75 9.85 11.87
N GLU A 189 27.88 9.39 13.12
CA GLU A 189 28.47 10.16 14.23
C GLU A 189 30.01 10.19 14.19
N ALA A 190 30.62 9.25 13.47
CA ALA A 190 32.08 9.19 13.32
C ALA A 190 32.54 9.95 12.06
N PRO A 191 33.68 10.67 12.11
CA PRO A 191 34.21 11.34 10.94
C PRO A 191 34.82 10.36 9.93
N GLY A 192 34.52 10.56 8.65
CA GLY A 192 35.08 9.79 7.55
C GLY A 192 34.42 8.42 7.35
N ASN A 193 35.00 7.62 6.46
CA ASN A 193 34.48 6.31 6.08
C ASN A 193 35.61 5.31 5.81
N PRO A 194 36.39 4.92 6.84
CA PRO A 194 37.56 4.07 6.67
C PRO A 194 37.20 2.61 6.36
N GLU A 195 35.95 2.19 6.60
CA GLU A 195 35.51 0.79 6.49
C GLU A 195 34.81 0.49 5.15
N ILE A 196 34.67 1.46 4.25
CA ILE A 196 34.11 1.22 2.92
C ILE A 196 34.99 0.24 2.14
N LEU A 197 34.35 -0.79 1.58
CA LEU A 197 35.04 -1.86 0.86
C LEU A 197 34.96 -1.66 -0.65
N ASP A 198 33.85 -1.12 -1.14
CA ASP A 198 33.59 -0.89 -2.55
C ASP A 198 32.88 0.45 -2.78
N LEU A 199 33.58 1.40 -3.39
CA LEU A 199 33.07 2.74 -3.70
C LEU A 199 31.93 2.73 -4.74
N ASN A 200 31.82 1.67 -5.53
CA ASN A 200 30.76 1.51 -6.54
C ASN A 200 29.51 0.80 -6.01
N ARG A 201 29.44 0.56 -4.69
CA ARG A 201 28.33 -0.13 -4.03
C ARG A 201 27.71 0.75 -2.94
N TRP A 202 26.40 0.62 -2.81
CA TRP A 202 25.66 1.29 -1.75
C TRP A 202 26.18 0.85 -0.37
N GLN A 203 26.25 1.81 0.56
CA GLN A 203 26.59 1.58 1.95
C GLN A 203 25.42 2.02 2.83
N PRO A 204 24.91 1.13 3.70
CA PRO A 204 23.91 1.51 4.69
C PRO A 204 24.46 2.58 5.63
N LEU A 205 23.62 3.53 6.03
CA LEU A 205 23.94 4.44 7.12
C LEU A 205 23.38 3.87 8.42
N ALA A 206 24.20 3.88 9.47
CA ALA A 206 23.82 3.49 10.82
C ALA A 206 23.68 4.73 11.70
N PHE A 207 22.72 4.68 12.62
CA PHE A 207 22.39 5.77 13.53
C PHE A 207 22.26 5.23 14.95
N THR A 208 22.83 5.96 15.91
CA THR A 208 22.61 5.69 17.34
C THR A 208 21.14 5.90 17.70
N ASN A 209 20.53 6.96 17.14
CA ASN A 209 19.11 7.26 17.25
C ASN A 209 18.53 7.47 15.85
N PHE A 210 17.62 6.60 15.44
CA PHE A 210 16.90 6.67 14.17
C PHE A 210 15.41 6.88 14.43
N ILE A 211 14.78 7.73 13.62
CA ILE A 211 13.33 7.86 13.57
C ILE A 211 12.96 7.65 12.11
N ASP A 212 12.09 6.67 11.84
CA ASP A 212 11.63 6.44 10.47
C ASP A 212 10.74 7.58 9.96
N GLN A 213 10.37 7.53 8.67
CA GLN A 213 9.54 8.58 8.07
C GLN A 213 8.12 8.66 8.65
N SER A 214 7.69 7.63 9.37
CA SER A 214 6.39 7.56 10.05
C SER A 214 6.48 7.95 11.54
N GLY A 215 7.67 8.28 12.05
CA GLY A 215 7.87 8.70 13.44
C GLY A 215 8.21 7.57 14.42
N ASN A 216 8.49 6.36 13.95
CA ASN A 216 8.84 5.22 14.82
C ASN A 216 10.33 5.28 15.21
N PRO A 217 10.67 5.30 16.51
CA PRO A 217 12.05 5.39 16.96
C PRO A 217 12.75 4.02 17.03
N PHE A 218 14.02 4.00 16.65
CA PHE A 218 14.92 2.85 16.73
C PHE A 218 16.28 3.28 17.30
N GLY A 219 16.92 2.41 18.08
CA GLY A 219 18.27 2.64 18.62
C GLY A 219 19.30 1.74 17.94
N ASN A 220 20.49 2.28 17.66
CA ASN A 220 21.58 1.57 16.98
C ASN A 220 21.11 0.82 15.73
N PHE A 221 20.53 1.55 14.79
CA PHE A 221 19.83 0.98 13.64
C PHE A 221 20.47 1.40 12.33
N ALA A 222 20.65 0.43 11.44
CA ALA A 222 21.01 0.66 10.05
C ALA A 222 19.85 0.16 9.18
N PRO A 223 19.06 1.06 8.55
CA PRO A 223 17.98 0.64 7.68
C PRO A 223 18.50 -0.24 6.54
N PRO A 224 17.87 -1.40 6.29
CA PRO A 224 18.23 -2.23 5.15
C PRO A 224 17.87 -1.51 3.84
N PHE A 225 18.43 -1.99 2.72
CA PHE A 225 17.95 -1.53 1.42
C PHE A 225 16.48 -1.94 1.27
N VAL A 226 15.62 -0.95 1.10
CA VAL A 226 14.18 -1.13 0.94
C VAL A 226 13.91 -1.89 -0.37
N SER A 227 13.39 -3.10 -0.21
CA SER A 227 12.83 -3.93 -1.28
C SER A 227 13.64 -4.02 -2.60
N PRO A 228 14.97 -4.26 -2.59
CA PRO A 228 15.81 -4.47 -3.77
C PRO A 228 15.32 -5.57 -4.73
N GLU A 229 14.47 -6.48 -4.26
CA GLU A 229 13.97 -7.62 -5.01
C GLU A 229 12.53 -7.40 -5.52
N TRP A 230 11.95 -6.21 -5.30
CA TRP A 230 10.53 -5.93 -5.55
C TRP A 230 10.10 -6.07 -7.00
N GLY A 231 11.03 -5.98 -7.96
CA GLY A 231 10.71 -6.22 -9.37
C GLY A 231 10.18 -7.63 -9.66
N ARG A 232 10.36 -8.58 -8.72
CA ARG A 232 9.74 -9.91 -8.82
C ARG A 232 8.24 -9.89 -8.55
N VAL A 233 7.74 -8.88 -7.84
CA VAL A 233 6.32 -8.73 -7.54
C VAL A 233 5.54 -8.61 -8.85
N LEU A 234 4.43 -9.34 -8.94
CA LEU A 234 3.56 -9.31 -10.11
C LEU A 234 3.01 -7.90 -10.33
N PRO A 235 3.25 -7.29 -11.50
CA PRO A 235 2.81 -5.93 -11.75
C PRO A 235 1.31 -5.86 -11.99
N PHE A 236 0.73 -4.70 -11.67
CA PHE A 236 -0.65 -4.36 -12.04
C PHE A 236 -0.76 -4.00 -13.53
N SER A 237 0.01 -3.02 -13.99
CA SER A 237 -0.11 -2.45 -15.34
C SER A 237 1.12 -2.65 -16.23
N LEU A 238 2.27 -3.01 -15.67
CA LEU A 238 3.47 -3.30 -16.46
C LEU A 238 3.35 -4.69 -17.08
N ASN A 239 3.83 -4.85 -18.32
CA ASN A 239 3.95 -6.17 -18.91
C ASN A 239 5.22 -6.84 -18.38
N ARG A 240 5.11 -8.08 -17.90
CA ARG A 240 6.27 -8.87 -17.45
C ARG A 240 7.35 -9.03 -18.52
N ASN A 241 6.97 -8.94 -19.79
CA ASN A 241 7.90 -8.99 -20.92
C ASN A 241 8.74 -7.71 -21.07
N ASP A 242 8.37 -6.62 -20.42
CA ASP A 242 9.12 -5.35 -20.42
C ASP A 242 10.22 -5.34 -19.35
N ALA A 243 10.31 -6.38 -18.52
CA ALA A 243 11.36 -6.51 -17.51
C ALA A 243 12.67 -6.97 -18.13
N GLU A 244 13.76 -6.28 -17.78
CA GLU A 244 15.11 -6.83 -17.92
C GLU A 244 15.45 -7.66 -16.67
N ILE A 245 16.03 -8.84 -16.89
CA ILE A 245 16.49 -9.70 -15.78
C ILE A 245 18.01 -9.56 -15.67
N LEU A 246 18.44 -8.74 -14.72
CA LEU A 246 19.84 -8.57 -14.37
C LEU A 246 20.29 -9.68 -13.42
N LYS A 247 21.55 -10.11 -13.56
CA LYS A 247 22.16 -11.11 -12.68
C LYS A 247 23.26 -10.50 -11.83
N ARG A 248 23.22 -10.75 -10.54
CA ARG A 248 24.31 -10.39 -9.61
C ARG A 248 24.40 -11.43 -8.51
N ASP A 249 25.63 -11.87 -8.21
CA ASP A 249 25.95 -12.81 -7.14
C ASP A 249 25.10 -14.10 -7.19
N GLY A 250 24.81 -14.58 -8.40
CA GLY A 250 23.99 -15.78 -8.63
C GLY A 250 22.48 -15.58 -8.55
N ASN A 251 22.01 -14.37 -8.24
CA ASN A 251 20.58 -14.05 -8.10
C ASN A 251 20.06 -13.18 -9.26
N ASP A 252 18.75 -13.33 -9.53
CA ASP A 252 18.05 -12.58 -10.57
C ASP A 252 17.29 -11.39 -9.99
N TYR A 253 17.58 -10.20 -10.53
CA TYR A 253 16.91 -8.93 -10.25
C TYR A 253 16.10 -8.50 -11.46
N TRP A 254 14.81 -8.31 -11.26
CA TRP A 254 13.89 -7.89 -12.31
C TRP A 254 13.80 -6.37 -12.28
N VAL A 255 14.09 -5.72 -13.40
CA VAL A 255 14.09 -4.26 -13.50
C VAL A 255 13.20 -3.86 -14.66
N TYR A 256 12.21 -3.02 -14.38
CA TYR A 256 11.35 -2.43 -15.40
C TYR A 256 11.85 -1.04 -15.74
N HIS A 257 11.88 -0.72 -17.04
CA HIS A 257 12.34 0.59 -17.54
C HIS A 257 13.73 0.97 -17.02
N ASP A 258 14.68 0.03 -17.10
CA ASP A 258 16.06 0.24 -16.66
C ASP A 258 16.71 1.41 -17.44
N PRO A 259 17.10 2.52 -16.77
CA PRO A 259 17.80 3.62 -17.44
C PRO A 259 19.27 3.27 -17.74
N GLY A 260 19.75 2.10 -17.31
CA GLY A 260 21.15 1.68 -17.39
C GLY A 260 21.91 1.98 -16.10
N PRO A 261 23.18 1.54 -16.02
CA PRO A 261 23.99 1.68 -14.82
C PRO A 261 24.32 3.15 -14.52
N PRO A 262 24.46 3.52 -13.23
CA PRO A 262 25.00 4.82 -12.86
C PRO A 262 26.49 4.93 -13.23
N PRO A 263 27.05 6.16 -13.21
CA PRO A 263 28.49 6.35 -13.31
C PRO A 263 29.23 5.63 -12.17
N TYR A 264 30.30 4.91 -12.51
CA TYR A 264 31.17 4.22 -11.54
C TYR A 264 32.51 4.93 -11.42
N LEU A 265 33.09 4.89 -10.22
CA LEU A 265 34.46 5.26 -9.97
C LEU A 265 35.40 4.26 -10.67
N ASP A 266 36.27 4.79 -11.52
CA ASP A 266 37.41 4.09 -12.09
C ASP A 266 38.69 4.76 -11.57
N THR A 267 39.52 4.00 -10.87
CA THR A 267 40.79 4.49 -10.31
C THR A 267 41.98 4.26 -11.26
N THR A 268 41.75 3.55 -12.36
CA THR A 268 42.77 3.16 -13.35
C THR A 268 42.73 4.00 -14.62
N ALA A 269 41.59 4.63 -14.92
CA ALA A 269 41.41 5.56 -16.04
C ALA A 269 41.05 6.97 -15.56
N VAL A 270 41.47 7.99 -16.33
CA VAL A 270 41.14 9.40 -16.08
C VAL A 270 40.12 9.87 -17.11
N GLY A 271 39.07 10.57 -16.67
CA GLY A 271 38.00 11.08 -17.53
C GLY A 271 36.80 10.15 -17.68
N GLY A 272 35.84 10.54 -18.53
CA GLY A 272 34.57 9.83 -18.72
C GLY A 272 33.73 9.78 -17.45
N LEU A 273 32.77 8.84 -17.41
CA LEU A 273 31.76 8.65 -16.34
C LEU A 273 32.33 8.67 -14.91
N SER A 274 33.60 8.32 -14.72
CA SER A 274 34.23 8.40 -13.40
C SER A 274 34.36 9.84 -12.87
N GLU A 275 34.41 10.85 -13.73
CA GLU A 275 34.43 12.25 -13.30
C GLU A 275 33.03 12.72 -12.86
N GLU A 276 31.97 12.24 -13.51
CA GLU A 276 30.59 12.45 -13.09
C GLU A 276 30.32 11.81 -11.73
N TYR A 277 30.87 10.62 -11.46
CA TYR A 277 30.86 10.02 -10.12
C TYR A 277 31.49 10.98 -9.09
N LYS A 278 32.73 11.43 -9.33
CA LYS A 278 33.47 12.30 -8.40
C LYS A 278 32.76 13.63 -8.19
N TRP A 279 32.25 14.22 -9.26
CA TRP A 279 31.48 15.47 -9.23
C TRP A 279 30.21 15.32 -8.40
N GLY A 280 29.45 14.22 -8.59
CA GLY A 280 28.23 13.94 -7.82
C GLY A 280 28.48 13.87 -6.31
N TYR A 281 29.56 13.20 -5.89
CA TYR A 281 29.94 13.15 -4.48
C TYR A 281 30.44 14.52 -3.95
N ALA A 282 31.13 15.30 -4.79
CA ALA A 282 31.57 16.65 -4.40
C ALA A 282 30.39 17.60 -4.12
N LEU A 283 29.24 17.42 -4.77
CA LEU A 283 28.04 18.22 -4.48
C LEU A 283 27.51 17.99 -3.05
N VAL A 284 27.62 16.77 -2.53
CA VAL A 284 27.20 16.44 -1.16
C VAL A 284 28.11 17.10 -0.14
N ALA A 285 29.42 17.19 -0.41
CA ALA A 285 30.37 17.86 0.47
C ALA A 285 30.19 19.39 0.54
N VAL A 286 29.43 19.98 -0.39
CA VAL A 286 29.12 21.42 -0.44
C VAL A 286 27.83 21.76 0.34
N TRP A 287 26.96 20.77 0.58
CA TRP A 287 25.75 20.90 1.38
C TRP A 287 26.04 20.83 2.88
#